data_AF-A0A1G9H2Y4-F1
#
_entry.id   AF-A0A1G9H2Y4-F1
#
_cell.length_a   1.000
_cell.length_b   1.000
_cell.length_c   1.000
_cell.angle_alpha   90.00
_cell.angle_beta   90.00
_cell.angle_gamma   90.00
#
_symmetry.space_group_name_H-M   'P 1'
#
loop_
_entity.id
_entity.type
_entity.pdbx_description
1 polymer ?
#
loop_
_entity_poly.entity_id
_entity_poly.type
_entity_poly.pdbx_seq_one_letter_code
_entity_poly.pdbx_strand_id
1 'polypeptide(L)'
;MSEKKYLFSNEDNILKINKVISVLSVPNASLSSFEAQRNINLCSILELITSIGYEWDLLCQINIDLIGRLFANYFTKIQSKEEIDDLYGYCFRFALEYHLSCLETLIDVQSFIDYGLVEADSFGNSAKRSIDYASRATSIFIAKDLFNNKSMNLLKDFDEIAAKAERLKKGWDTEIVDKETKVENLKSALDEYKNAFNFVGLFKGFDDLSVVKVSEKKRIFWCLIAIGVAIIVPLIGQFVSFYLFPDLLGLYKNNYYIPLIPVLSFVIILLYFFKIILMNYKSVQSQLLQIELRKTLCQFIQSYGDYSQGIKAKDANALEKFENIIFSGIVADDGKIPSTFDGMDQLVNVIKSIKN
;
A
#
# COMPACT_ATOMS: atom_id res chain seq x y z
N MET A 1 31.29 -4.56 -25.38
CA MET A 1 32.41 -4.36 -24.45
C MET A 1 33.58 -5.07 -25.07
N SER A 2 34.57 -4.33 -25.55
CA SER A 2 35.89 -4.91 -25.81
C SER A 2 36.44 -5.41 -24.48
N GLU A 3 37.02 -6.61 -24.46
CA GLU A 3 37.67 -7.17 -23.28
C GLU A 3 38.90 -6.30 -22.95
N LYS A 4 38.97 -5.73 -21.73
CA LYS A 4 40.08 -4.85 -21.34
C LYS A 4 41.38 -5.64 -21.31
N LYS A 5 42.42 -5.12 -21.95
CA LYS A 5 43.74 -5.76 -22.00
C LYS A 5 44.65 -5.19 -20.92
N TYR A 6 45.38 -6.07 -20.24
CA TYR A 6 46.33 -5.72 -19.18
C TYR A 6 47.75 -5.96 -19.66
N LEU A 7 48.49 -4.89 -19.91
CA LEU A 7 49.85 -4.88 -20.41
C LEU A 7 50.84 -4.55 -19.30
N PHE A 8 50.57 -3.49 -18.53
CA PHE A 8 51.48 -2.93 -17.54
C PHE A 8 51.29 -3.55 -16.15
N SER A 9 50.10 -4.04 -15.82
CA SER A 9 49.85 -4.79 -14.59
C SER A 9 50.24 -6.28 -14.70
N ASN A 10 50.77 -6.72 -15.84
CA ASN A 10 51.20 -8.09 -16.05
C ASN A 10 52.59 -8.32 -15.41
N GLU A 11 52.69 -9.29 -14.50
CA GLU A 11 53.92 -9.56 -13.73
C GLU A 11 55.15 -9.84 -14.61
N ASP A 12 55.01 -10.58 -15.72
CA ASP A 12 56.11 -10.89 -16.63
C ASP A 12 56.63 -9.63 -17.34
N ASN A 13 55.72 -8.72 -17.73
CA ASN A 13 56.10 -7.43 -18.32
C ASN A 13 56.76 -6.50 -17.30
N ILE A 14 56.30 -6.49 -16.05
CA ILE A 14 56.92 -5.71 -14.96
C ILE A 14 58.37 -6.17 -14.75
N LEU A 15 58.62 -7.49 -14.70
CA LEU A 15 59.98 -8.03 -14.57
C LEU A 15 60.89 -7.61 -15.74
N LYS A 16 60.35 -7.64 -16.96
CA LYS A 16 61.06 -7.20 -18.16
C LYS A 16 61.37 -5.71 -18.14
N ILE A 17 60.43 -4.86 -17.72
CA ILE A 17 60.63 -3.42 -17.56
C ILE A 17 61.71 -3.14 -16.51
N ASN A 18 61.66 -3.79 -15.35
CA ASN A 18 62.65 -3.62 -14.29
C ASN A 18 64.06 -4.01 -14.74
N LYS A 19 64.19 -5.04 -15.58
CA LYS A 19 65.47 -5.40 -16.18
C LYS A 19 66.00 -4.27 -17.08
N VAL A 20 65.14 -3.65 -17.89
CA VAL A 20 65.53 -2.53 -18.74
C VAL A 20 65.96 -1.32 -17.91
N ILE A 21 65.21 -0.97 -16.86
CA ILE A 21 65.57 0.11 -15.93
C ILE A 21 66.97 -0.13 -15.35
N SER A 22 67.27 -1.37 -14.93
CA SER A 22 68.58 -1.71 -14.36
C SER A 22 69.75 -1.57 -15.35
N VAL A 23 69.49 -1.72 -16.65
CA VAL A 23 70.51 -1.57 -17.70
C VAL A 23 70.73 -0.08 -18.00
N LEU A 24 69.66 0.71 -18.05
CA LEU A 24 69.71 2.13 -18.42
C LEU A 24 70.19 3.03 -17.28
N SER A 25 70.03 2.60 -16.02
CA SER A 25 70.46 3.36 -14.83
C SER A 25 71.97 3.31 -14.56
N VAL A 26 72.70 2.41 -15.22
CA VAL A 26 74.17 2.32 -15.09
C VAL A 26 74.80 3.54 -15.78
N PRO A 27 75.56 4.38 -15.05
CA PRO A 27 76.22 5.54 -15.64
C PRO A 27 77.23 5.11 -16.71
N ASN A 28 77.06 5.61 -17.93
CA ASN A 28 78.00 5.40 -19.02
C ASN A 28 78.59 6.73 -19.49
N ALA A 29 79.89 6.91 -19.26
CA ALA A 29 80.63 8.13 -19.59
C ALA A 29 80.76 8.39 -21.11
N SER A 30 80.39 7.43 -21.97
CA SER A 30 80.42 7.59 -23.43
C SER A 30 79.14 8.16 -24.04
N LEU A 31 78.10 8.41 -23.24
CA LEU A 31 76.82 8.93 -23.72
C LEU A 31 76.89 10.44 -23.97
N SER A 32 76.22 10.89 -25.03
CA SER A 32 75.94 12.31 -25.24
C SER A 32 74.99 12.87 -24.17
N SER A 33 74.93 14.20 -24.03
CA SER A 33 74.00 14.86 -23.10
C SER A 33 72.54 14.48 -23.35
N PHE A 34 72.14 14.42 -24.63
CA PHE A 34 70.82 13.97 -25.04
C PHE A 34 70.55 12.51 -24.63
N GLU A 35 71.48 11.59 -24.88
CA GLU A 35 71.29 10.17 -24.56
C GLU A 35 71.23 9.92 -23.04
N ALA A 36 72.04 10.64 -22.27
CA ALA A 36 72.00 10.58 -20.81
C ALA A 36 70.64 11.06 -20.28
N GLN A 37 70.15 12.21 -20.73
CA GLN A 37 68.86 12.75 -20.29
C GLN A 37 67.67 11.91 -20.78
N ARG A 38 67.72 11.41 -22.02
CA ARG A 38 66.74 10.47 -22.56
C ARG A 38 66.63 9.22 -21.67
N ASN A 39 67.76 8.64 -21.27
CA ASN A 39 67.77 7.46 -20.41
C ASN A 39 67.19 7.76 -19.02
N ILE A 40 67.51 8.91 -18.42
CA ILE A 40 66.94 9.34 -17.13
C ILE A 40 65.42 9.44 -17.23
N ASN A 41 64.92 10.18 -18.22
CA ASN A 41 63.48 10.38 -18.42
C ASN A 41 62.77 9.04 -18.70
N LEU A 42 63.41 8.15 -19.47
CA LEU A 42 62.87 6.82 -19.76
C LEU A 42 62.81 5.92 -18.52
N CYS A 43 63.82 5.97 -17.65
CA CYS A 43 63.75 5.26 -16.37
C CYS A 43 62.61 5.79 -15.50
N SER A 44 62.49 7.11 -15.34
CA SER A 44 61.44 7.72 -14.53
C SER A 44 60.03 7.35 -15.01
N ILE A 45 59.77 7.37 -16.32
CA ILE A 45 58.44 6.99 -16.83
C ILE A 45 58.17 5.50 -16.66
N LEU A 46 59.18 4.64 -16.84
CA LEU A 46 59.03 3.19 -16.68
C LEU A 46 58.81 2.81 -15.20
N GLU A 47 59.51 3.48 -14.28
CA GLU A 47 59.28 3.33 -12.84
C GLU A 47 57.84 3.72 -12.47
N LEU A 48 57.38 4.87 -12.98
CA LEU A 48 55.99 5.31 -12.79
C LEU A 48 54.99 4.27 -13.34
N ILE A 49 55.20 3.79 -14.57
CA ILE A 49 54.38 2.74 -15.19
C ILE A 49 54.36 1.47 -14.32
N THR A 50 55.48 1.03 -13.76
CA THR A 50 55.50 -0.17 -12.90
C THR A 50 54.83 0.04 -11.55
N SER A 51 54.87 1.26 -11.00
CA SER A 51 54.26 1.57 -9.69
C SER A 51 52.74 1.64 -9.74
N ILE A 52 52.17 2.19 -10.83
CA ILE A 52 50.73 2.38 -11.02
C ILE A 52 50.20 1.68 -12.28
N GLY A 53 50.75 0.52 -12.64
CA GLY A 53 50.50 -0.14 -13.93
C GLY A 53 49.05 -0.46 -14.25
N TYR A 54 48.22 -0.75 -13.24
CA TYR A 54 46.79 -0.96 -13.45
C TYR A 54 46.06 0.29 -13.97
N GLU A 55 46.47 1.47 -13.53
CA GLU A 55 45.90 2.73 -13.97
C GLU A 55 46.30 3.03 -15.42
N TRP A 56 47.57 2.79 -15.77
CA TRP A 56 48.05 2.87 -17.15
C TRP A 56 47.30 1.91 -18.07
N ASP A 57 47.04 0.68 -17.61
CA ASP A 57 46.20 -0.25 -18.36
C ASP A 57 44.80 0.34 -18.59
N LEU A 58 44.13 0.86 -17.56
CA LEU A 58 42.80 1.44 -17.71
C LEU A 58 42.73 2.64 -18.65
N LEU A 59 43.71 3.54 -18.57
CA LEU A 59 43.70 4.83 -19.27
C LEU A 59 44.31 4.79 -20.67
N CYS A 60 45.12 3.77 -20.97
CA CYS A 60 45.86 3.66 -22.24
C CYS A 60 45.38 2.54 -23.16
N GLN A 61 44.11 2.16 -23.09
CA GLN A 61 43.56 1.02 -23.85
C GLN A 61 43.75 1.16 -25.37
N ILE A 62 43.75 2.38 -25.92
CA ILE A 62 43.85 2.60 -27.37
C ILE A 62 45.25 2.20 -27.85
N ASN A 63 46.32 2.70 -27.22
CA ASN A 63 47.66 2.30 -27.61
C ASN A 63 47.98 0.86 -27.17
N ILE A 64 47.37 0.33 -26.09
CA ILE A 64 47.51 -1.10 -25.74
C ILE A 64 46.97 -1.97 -26.88
N ASP A 65 45.83 -1.60 -27.47
CA ASP A 65 45.25 -2.30 -28.61
C ASP A 65 46.09 -2.17 -29.88
N LEU A 66 46.62 -0.97 -30.16
CA LEU A 66 47.37 -0.69 -31.39
C LEU A 66 48.81 -1.22 -31.38
N ILE A 67 49.53 -1.06 -30.26
CA ILE A 67 50.98 -1.30 -30.17
C ILE A 67 51.41 -2.15 -28.97
N GLY A 68 50.52 -2.53 -28.05
CA GLY A 68 50.90 -3.22 -26.81
C GLY A 68 51.71 -4.50 -27.03
N ARG A 69 51.38 -5.29 -28.07
CA ARG A 69 52.16 -6.50 -28.43
C ARG A 69 53.57 -6.18 -28.93
N LEU A 70 53.73 -5.13 -29.73
CA LEU A 70 55.04 -4.72 -30.24
C LEU A 70 55.89 -4.19 -29.08
N PHE A 71 55.32 -3.34 -28.25
CA PHE A 71 55.96 -2.78 -27.07
C PHE A 71 56.46 -3.86 -26.11
N ALA A 72 55.64 -4.88 -25.80
CA ALA A 72 56.05 -6.00 -24.94
C ALA A 72 57.28 -6.76 -25.47
N ASN A 73 57.46 -6.82 -26.80
CA ASN A 73 58.59 -7.51 -27.41
C ASN A 73 59.90 -6.69 -27.33
N TYR A 74 59.83 -5.36 -27.24
CA TYR A 74 61.02 -4.50 -27.19
C TYR A 74 61.84 -4.66 -25.91
N PHE A 75 61.22 -5.06 -24.80
CA PHE A 75 61.93 -5.29 -23.53
C PHE A 75 62.96 -6.44 -23.57
N THR A 76 62.94 -7.27 -24.61
CA THR A 76 63.88 -8.38 -24.76
C THR A 76 65.10 -8.06 -25.62
N LYS A 77 65.12 -6.90 -26.30
CA LYS A 77 66.08 -6.60 -27.38
C LYS A 77 66.99 -5.40 -27.16
N ILE A 78 66.90 -4.68 -26.06
CA ILE A 78 67.59 -3.38 -25.91
C ILE A 78 69.10 -3.55 -25.80
N GLN A 79 69.82 -3.27 -26.90
CA GLN A 79 71.28 -3.28 -26.95
C GLN A 79 71.85 -2.07 -27.70
N SER A 80 71.08 -1.44 -28.58
CA SER A 80 71.50 -0.33 -29.43
C SER A 80 70.81 0.98 -29.07
N LYS A 81 71.43 2.11 -29.48
CA LYS A 81 70.84 3.46 -29.35
C LYS A 81 69.45 3.52 -29.99
N GLU A 82 69.30 2.94 -31.18
CA GLU A 82 68.06 3.00 -31.96
C GLU A 82 66.91 2.25 -31.27
N GLU A 83 67.19 1.13 -30.59
CA GLU A 83 66.18 0.41 -29.81
C GLU A 83 65.74 1.16 -28.55
N ILE A 84 66.65 1.92 -27.92
CA ILE A 84 66.32 2.77 -26.76
C ILE A 84 65.47 3.96 -27.23
N ASP A 85 65.82 4.57 -28.37
CA ASP A 85 65.03 5.62 -29.00
C ASP A 85 63.61 5.10 -29.32
N ASP A 86 63.50 3.93 -29.93
CA ASP A 86 62.22 3.30 -30.24
C ASP A 86 61.38 3.05 -28.99
N LEU A 87 61.99 2.52 -27.93
CA LEU A 87 61.30 2.31 -26.65
C LEU A 87 60.77 3.65 -26.10
N TYR A 88 61.58 4.72 -26.17
CA TYR A 88 61.14 6.05 -25.79
C TYR A 88 59.92 6.49 -26.61
N GLY A 89 59.96 6.31 -27.94
CA GLY A 89 58.85 6.63 -28.84
C GLY A 89 57.55 5.87 -28.51
N TYR A 90 57.63 4.61 -28.08
CA TYR A 90 56.46 3.88 -27.60
C TYR A 90 55.97 4.38 -26.24
N CYS A 91 56.87 4.60 -25.27
CA CYS A 91 56.52 5.19 -23.97
C CYS A 91 55.87 6.56 -24.15
N PHE A 92 56.31 7.37 -25.12
CA PHE A 92 55.71 8.65 -25.45
C PHE A 92 54.25 8.53 -25.88
N ARG A 93 53.91 7.52 -26.69
CA ARG A 93 52.52 7.27 -27.09
C ARG A 93 51.62 6.97 -25.91
N PHE A 94 52.09 6.09 -25.01
CA PHE A 94 51.36 5.77 -23.78
C PHE A 94 51.26 6.98 -22.84
N ALA A 95 52.36 7.71 -22.64
CA ALA A 95 52.39 8.90 -21.79
C ALA A 95 51.40 9.96 -22.27
N LEU A 96 51.35 10.21 -23.58
CA LEU A 96 50.42 11.19 -24.14
C LEU A 96 48.96 10.74 -24.02
N GLU A 97 48.66 9.46 -24.24
CA GLU A 97 47.31 8.94 -24.01
C GLU A 97 46.92 9.02 -22.53
N TYR A 98 47.81 8.62 -21.63
CA TYR A 98 47.62 8.74 -20.19
C TYR A 98 47.31 10.20 -19.80
N HIS A 99 48.13 11.15 -20.28
CA HIS A 99 47.95 12.57 -20.00
C HIS A 99 46.60 13.12 -20.49
N LEU A 100 46.14 12.68 -21.67
CA LEU A 100 44.86 13.11 -22.24
C LEU A 100 43.64 12.42 -21.61
N SER A 101 43.82 11.21 -21.08
CA SER A 101 42.77 10.39 -20.46
C SER A 101 42.63 10.64 -18.96
N CYS A 102 43.66 11.15 -18.29
CA CYS A 102 43.64 11.45 -16.87
C CYS A 102 43.02 12.83 -16.58
N LEU A 103 42.34 12.96 -15.43
CA LEU A 103 41.78 14.23 -14.97
C LEU A 103 42.85 15.12 -14.30
N GLU A 104 43.82 14.51 -13.61
CA GLU A 104 44.90 15.22 -12.93
C GLU A 104 46.21 15.02 -13.70
N THR A 105 46.94 16.11 -13.92
CA THR A 105 48.22 16.05 -14.63
C THR A 105 49.34 15.62 -13.70
N LEU A 106 49.95 14.47 -13.99
CA LEU A 106 51.19 14.06 -13.34
C LEU A 106 52.37 14.83 -13.96
N ILE A 107 53.10 15.56 -13.12
CA ILE A 107 54.23 16.43 -13.52
C ILE A 107 55.31 15.61 -14.25
N ASP A 108 55.58 14.40 -13.79
CA ASP A 108 56.61 13.52 -14.39
C ASP A 108 56.20 13.08 -15.81
N VAL A 109 54.92 12.78 -16.03
CA VAL A 109 54.39 12.43 -17.35
C VAL A 109 54.44 13.63 -18.28
N GLN A 110 54.06 14.81 -17.80
CA GLN A 110 54.12 16.04 -18.58
C GLN A 110 55.58 16.39 -18.97
N SER A 111 56.50 16.33 -18.01
CA SER A 111 57.93 16.61 -18.23
C SER A 111 58.54 15.63 -19.25
N PHE A 112 58.13 14.36 -19.19
CA PHE A 112 58.52 13.36 -20.17
C PHE A 112 58.02 13.71 -21.59
N ILE A 113 56.76 14.12 -21.73
CA ILE A 113 56.17 14.53 -23.01
C ILE A 113 56.87 15.79 -23.54
N ASP A 114 57.05 16.82 -22.71
CA ASP A 114 57.67 18.08 -23.10
C ASP A 114 59.09 17.86 -23.63
N TYR A 115 59.88 17.03 -22.95
CA TYR A 115 61.22 16.67 -23.42
C TYR A 115 61.18 15.94 -24.77
N GLY A 116 60.29 14.95 -24.93
CA GLY A 116 60.14 14.21 -26.18
C GLY A 116 59.75 15.09 -27.37
N LEU A 117 58.95 16.13 -27.14
CA LEU A 117 58.58 17.10 -28.17
C LEU A 117 59.73 18.05 -28.53
N VAL A 118 60.47 18.55 -27.55
CA VAL A 118 61.60 19.47 -27.78
C VAL A 118 62.75 18.78 -28.51
N GLU A 119 63.08 17.55 -28.11
CA GLU A 119 64.22 16.81 -28.64
C GLU A 119 63.84 15.85 -29.78
N ALA A 120 62.65 15.97 -30.37
CA ALA A 120 62.12 15.04 -31.37
C ALA A 120 63.09 14.80 -32.56
N ASP A 121 63.86 15.82 -32.97
CA ASP A 121 64.85 15.74 -34.05
C ASP A 121 66.14 14.98 -33.66
N SER A 122 66.44 14.86 -32.37
CA SER A 122 67.62 14.17 -31.83
C SER A 122 67.44 12.64 -31.78
N PHE A 123 66.19 12.16 -31.85
CA PHE A 123 65.84 10.75 -31.88
C PHE A 123 66.02 10.10 -33.26
N GLY A 124 66.21 8.78 -33.29
CA GLY A 124 66.14 8.00 -34.53
C GLY A 124 64.81 8.16 -35.29
N ASN A 125 64.83 7.93 -36.61
CA ASN A 125 63.67 8.14 -37.50
C ASN A 125 62.40 7.39 -37.10
N SER A 126 62.53 6.21 -36.48
CA SER A 126 61.38 5.42 -36.02
C SER A 126 60.74 6.02 -34.76
N ALA A 127 61.55 6.36 -33.77
CA ALA A 127 61.13 7.06 -32.56
C ALA A 127 60.51 8.43 -32.85
N LYS A 128 61.16 9.25 -33.69
CA LYS A 128 60.64 10.55 -34.13
C LYS A 128 59.25 10.42 -34.77
N ARG A 129 59.07 9.45 -35.67
CA ARG A 129 57.76 9.17 -36.28
C ARG A 129 56.70 8.79 -35.25
N SER A 130 57.07 8.06 -34.21
CA SER A 130 56.15 7.70 -33.12
C SER A 130 55.72 8.92 -32.31
N ILE A 131 56.66 9.82 -32.01
CA ILE A 131 56.40 11.10 -31.32
C ILE A 131 55.49 12.01 -32.17
N ASP A 132 55.82 12.18 -33.45
CA ASP A 132 55.04 12.98 -34.41
C ASP A 132 53.63 12.41 -34.62
N TYR A 133 53.51 11.09 -34.71
CA TYR A 133 52.23 10.41 -34.83
C TYR A 133 51.37 10.65 -33.59
N ALA A 134 51.96 10.46 -32.40
CA ALA A 134 51.25 10.61 -31.14
C ALA A 134 50.70 12.03 -30.98
N SER A 135 51.56 13.03 -31.18
CA SER A 135 51.20 14.45 -31.01
C SER A 135 50.06 14.90 -31.93
N ARG A 136 49.95 14.31 -33.13
CA ARG A 136 48.95 14.70 -34.13
C ARG A 136 47.67 13.87 -34.06
N ALA A 137 47.78 12.58 -33.77
CA ALA A 137 46.69 11.63 -33.98
C ALA A 137 46.05 11.11 -32.70
N THR A 138 46.76 11.11 -31.55
CA THR A 138 46.26 10.48 -30.31
C THR A 138 44.93 11.09 -29.85
N SER A 139 44.79 12.42 -29.86
CA SER A 139 43.55 13.10 -29.48
C SER A 139 42.37 12.75 -30.40
N ILE A 140 42.62 12.56 -31.70
CA ILE A 140 41.61 12.14 -32.68
C ILE A 140 41.16 10.70 -32.39
N PHE A 141 42.08 9.80 -32.06
CA PHE A 141 41.72 8.41 -31.72
C PHE A 141 40.93 8.32 -30.43
N ILE A 142 41.32 9.07 -29.38
CA ILE A 142 40.56 9.17 -28.13
C ILE A 142 39.15 9.68 -28.41
N ALA A 143 39.02 10.79 -29.15
CA ALA A 143 37.72 11.33 -29.52
C ALA A 143 36.88 10.32 -30.31
N LYS A 144 37.49 9.63 -31.30
CA LYS A 144 36.81 8.61 -32.09
C LYS A 144 36.30 7.44 -31.23
N ASP A 145 37.07 6.99 -30.26
CA ASP A 145 36.63 5.92 -29.35
C ASP A 145 35.47 6.39 -28.47
N LEU A 146 35.59 7.58 -27.87
CA LEU A 146 34.54 8.19 -27.04
C LEU A 146 33.22 8.36 -27.81
N PHE A 147 33.27 8.87 -29.05
CA PHE A 147 32.07 9.09 -29.87
C PHE A 147 31.39 7.79 -30.32
N ASN A 148 32.16 6.72 -30.50
CA ASN A 148 31.63 5.42 -30.91
C ASN A 148 31.26 4.52 -29.73
N ASN A 149 31.58 4.93 -28.50
CA ASN A 149 31.20 4.19 -27.30
C ASN A 149 29.67 4.23 -27.12
N LYS A 150 29.08 3.10 -26.69
CA LYS A 150 27.64 2.95 -26.46
C LYS A 150 27.08 4.03 -25.53
N SER A 151 27.87 4.54 -24.59
CA SER A 151 27.47 5.62 -23.69
C SER A 151 27.10 6.91 -24.43
N MET A 152 27.72 7.18 -25.57
CA MET A 152 27.43 8.38 -26.37
C MET A 152 26.13 8.23 -27.17
N ASN A 153 25.74 7.00 -27.53
CA ASN A 153 24.44 6.71 -28.11
C ASN A 153 23.30 6.88 -27.09
N LEU A 154 23.53 6.55 -25.81
CA LEU A 154 22.55 6.80 -24.74
C LEU A 154 22.23 8.29 -24.55
N LEU A 155 23.22 9.17 -24.80
CA LEU A 155 23.05 10.61 -24.75
C LEU A 155 22.26 11.15 -25.96
N LYS A 156 22.37 10.52 -27.13
CA LYS A 156 21.54 10.85 -28.29
C LYS A 156 20.07 10.53 -28.05
N ASP A 157 19.80 9.43 -27.35
CA ASP A 157 18.44 8.96 -27.08
C ASP A 157 17.89 9.49 -25.74
N PHE A 158 18.63 10.37 -25.04
CA PHE A 158 18.26 10.86 -23.72
C PHE A 158 16.90 11.58 -23.72
N ASP A 159 16.67 12.43 -24.72
CA ASP A 159 15.42 13.18 -24.85
C ASP A 159 14.22 12.23 -25.08
N GLU A 160 14.41 11.15 -25.84
CA GLU A 160 13.36 10.15 -26.08
C GLU A 160 13.06 9.34 -24.81
N ILE A 161 14.09 8.95 -24.06
CA ILE A 161 13.95 8.24 -22.79
C ILE A 161 13.26 9.13 -21.75
N ALA A 162 13.65 10.40 -21.66
CA ALA A 162 13.04 11.37 -20.75
C ALA A 162 11.57 11.60 -21.09
N ALA A 163 11.24 11.78 -22.39
CA ALA A 163 9.87 11.93 -22.85
C ALA A 163 9.02 10.67 -22.56
N LYS A 164 9.59 9.47 -22.73
CA LYS A 164 8.91 8.20 -22.39
C LYS A 164 8.65 8.08 -20.90
N ALA A 165 9.61 8.45 -20.05
CA ALA A 165 9.45 8.46 -18.60
C ALA A 165 8.34 9.43 -18.16
N GLU A 166 8.28 10.63 -18.73
CA GLU A 166 7.23 11.60 -18.42
C GLU A 166 5.84 11.12 -18.84
N ARG A 167 5.73 10.48 -20.02
CA ARG A 167 4.47 9.87 -20.49
C ARG A 167 4.00 8.74 -19.57
N LEU A 168 4.91 7.85 -19.15
CA LEU A 168 4.59 6.77 -18.23
C LEU A 168 4.13 7.31 -16.87
N LYS A 169 4.81 8.34 -16.35
CA LYS A 169 4.42 8.99 -15.10
C LYS A 169 3.01 9.56 -15.18
N LYS A 170 2.70 10.34 -16.23
CA LYS A 170 1.34 10.89 -16.45
C LYS A 170 0.28 9.78 -16.57
N GLY A 171 0.62 8.67 -17.24
CA GLY A 171 -0.26 7.51 -17.35
C GLY A 171 -0.56 6.89 -15.99
N TRP A 172 0.46 6.65 -15.17
CA TRP A 172 0.30 6.09 -13.82
C TRP A 172 -0.44 7.02 -12.87
N ASP A 173 -0.15 8.32 -12.89
CA ASP A 173 -0.85 9.30 -12.05
C ASP A 173 -2.36 9.29 -12.36
N THR A 174 -2.73 9.20 -13.64
CA THR A 174 -4.15 9.10 -14.06
C THR A 174 -4.78 7.79 -13.60
N GLU A 175 -4.10 6.66 -13.79
CA GLU A 175 -4.61 5.34 -13.40
C GLU A 175 -4.79 5.22 -11.87
N ILE A 176 -3.91 5.83 -11.09
CA ILE A 176 -4.01 5.87 -9.63
C ILE A 176 -5.26 6.64 -9.22
N VAL A 177 -5.49 7.84 -9.76
CA VAL A 177 -6.67 8.66 -9.45
C VAL A 177 -7.97 7.93 -9.82
N ASP A 178 -8.00 7.26 -10.98
CA ASP A 178 -9.16 6.47 -11.40
C ASP A 178 -9.44 5.29 -10.46
N LYS A 179 -8.39 4.61 -9.99
CA LYS A 179 -8.51 3.50 -9.04
C LYS A 179 -8.95 3.98 -7.66
N GLU A 180 -8.40 5.08 -7.17
CA GLU A 180 -8.79 5.68 -5.91
C GLU A 180 -10.28 6.06 -5.91
N THR A 181 -10.74 6.68 -7.00
CA THR A 181 -12.16 7.01 -7.21
C THR A 181 -13.03 5.76 -7.19
N LYS A 182 -12.62 4.68 -7.86
CA LYS A 182 -13.35 3.39 -7.84
C LYS A 182 -13.41 2.78 -6.44
N VAL A 183 -12.32 2.87 -5.68
CA VAL A 183 -12.26 2.35 -4.30
C VAL A 183 -13.19 3.13 -3.38
N GLU A 184 -13.21 4.46 -3.46
CA GLU A 184 -14.09 5.27 -2.62
C GLU A 184 -15.58 5.04 -2.97
N ASN A 185 -15.89 4.86 -4.26
CA ASN A 185 -17.24 4.47 -4.70
C ASN A 185 -17.66 3.09 -4.16
N LEU A 186 -16.76 2.10 -4.22
CA LEU A 186 -17.02 0.76 -3.67
C LEU A 186 -17.22 0.78 -2.15
N LYS A 187 -16.40 1.56 -1.44
CA LYS A 187 -16.53 1.76 0.01
C LYS A 187 -17.88 2.40 0.36
N SER A 188 -18.27 3.44 -0.37
CA SER A 188 -19.57 4.12 -0.18
C SER A 188 -20.74 3.16 -0.39
N ALA A 189 -20.69 2.35 -1.46
CA ALA A 189 -21.70 1.33 -1.73
C ALA A 189 -21.73 0.25 -0.63
N LEU A 190 -20.57 -0.19 -0.14
CA LEU A 190 -20.49 -1.20 0.93
C LEU A 190 -21.04 -0.68 2.26
N ASP A 191 -20.78 0.58 2.60
CA ASP A 191 -21.35 1.22 3.78
C ASP A 191 -22.89 1.34 3.68
N GLU A 192 -23.41 1.62 2.49
CA GLU A 192 -24.85 1.60 2.21
C GLU A 192 -25.45 0.19 2.40
N TYR A 193 -24.84 -0.84 1.81
CA TYR A 193 -25.26 -2.23 1.99
C TYR A 193 -25.20 -2.69 3.45
N LYS A 194 -24.16 -2.30 4.21
CA LYS A 194 -24.02 -2.62 5.63
C LYS A 194 -25.15 -2.03 6.46
N ASN A 195 -25.54 -0.78 6.18
CA ASN A 195 -26.65 -0.14 6.85
C ASN A 195 -27.99 -0.81 6.50
N ALA A 196 -28.23 -1.09 5.22
CA ALA A 196 -29.44 -1.80 4.78
C ALA A 196 -29.55 -3.19 5.45
N PHE A 197 -28.46 -3.95 5.52
CA PHE A 197 -28.44 -5.29 6.13
C PHE A 197 -28.75 -5.28 7.63
N ASN A 198 -28.26 -4.28 8.37
CA ASN A 198 -28.57 -4.14 9.80
C ASN A 198 -30.08 -3.92 10.04
N PHE A 199 -30.77 -3.14 9.20
CA PHE A 199 -32.22 -2.94 9.32
C PHE A 199 -33.03 -4.17 8.92
N VAL A 200 -32.58 -4.94 7.93
CA VAL A 200 -33.19 -6.25 7.60
C VAL A 200 -33.06 -7.22 8.79
N GLY A 201 -31.90 -7.25 9.43
CA GLY A 201 -31.66 -8.05 10.62
C GLY A 201 -32.56 -7.64 11.79
N LEU A 202 -32.70 -6.33 12.05
CA LEU A 202 -33.59 -5.80 13.09
C LEU A 202 -35.06 -6.11 12.79
N PHE A 203 -35.50 -5.92 11.54
CA PHE A 203 -36.86 -6.27 11.12
C PHE A 203 -37.15 -7.74 11.41
N LYS A 204 -36.25 -8.64 10.99
CA LYS A 204 -36.39 -10.07 11.24
C LYS A 204 -36.44 -10.39 12.74
N GLY A 205 -35.59 -9.77 13.55
CA GLY A 205 -35.61 -9.93 15.01
C GLY A 205 -36.94 -9.49 15.64
N PHE A 206 -37.51 -8.36 15.21
CA PHE A 206 -38.84 -7.94 15.66
C PHE A 206 -39.94 -8.86 15.12
N ASP A 207 -39.79 -9.40 13.91
CA ASP A 207 -40.71 -10.36 13.30
C ASP A 207 -40.84 -11.64 14.13
N ASP A 208 -39.70 -12.25 14.42
CA ASP A 208 -39.62 -13.44 15.27
C ASP A 208 -40.21 -13.18 16.66
N LEU A 209 -39.91 -12.02 17.27
CA LEU A 209 -40.43 -11.65 18.61
C LEU A 209 -41.96 -11.47 18.62
N SER A 210 -42.52 -10.91 17.56
CA SER A 210 -43.98 -10.74 17.41
C SER A 210 -44.69 -12.08 17.28
N VAL A 211 -44.13 -13.04 16.53
CA VAL A 211 -44.70 -14.40 16.43
C VAL A 211 -44.78 -15.06 17.81
N VAL A 212 -43.71 -14.93 18.61
CA VAL A 212 -43.68 -15.44 19.99
C VAL A 212 -44.75 -14.76 20.85
N LYS A 213 -44.87 -13.43 20.79
CA LYS A 213 -45.85 -12.66 21.57
C LYS A 213 -47.31 -12.91 21.16
N VAL A 214 -47.58 -13.16 19.88
CA VAL A 214 -48.92 -13.58 19.40
C VAL A 214 -49.31 -14.94 19.98
N SER A 215 -48.36 -15.89 20.04
CA SER A 215 -48.57 -17.19 20.67
C SER A 215 -48.87 -17.04 22.18
N GLU A 216 -48.10 -16.21 22.87
CA GLU A 216 -48.33 -15.87 24.29
C GLU A 216 -49.72 -15.26 24.52
N LYS A 217 -50.12 -14.27 23.70
CA LYS A 217 -51.45 -13.64 23.75
C LYS A 217 -52.58 -14.66 23.60
N LYS A 218 -52.44 -15.61 22.65
CA LYS A 218 -53.43 -16.68 22.44
C LYS A 218 -53.54 -17.60 23.65
N ARG A 219 -52.41 -17.96 24.30
CA ARG A 219 -52.43 -18.78 25.52
C ARG A 219 -53.14 -18.05 26.67
N ILE A 220 -52.82 -16.78 26.89
CA ILE A 220 -53.47 -15.94 27.91
C ILE A 220 -54.97 -15.80 27.64
N PHE A 221 -55.37 -15.64 26.37
CA PHE A 221 -56.78 -15.57 25.98
C PHE A 221 -57.56 -16.85 26.37
N TRP A 222 -57.00 -18.03 26.08
CA TRP A 222 -57.63 -19.29 26.49
C TRP A 222 -57.69 -19.45 28.01
N CYS A 223 -56.65 -19.03 28.74
CA CYS A 223 -56.69 -18.99 30.21
C CYS A 223 -57.79 -18.06 30.73
N LEU A 224 -58.02 -16.91 30.07
CA LEU A 224 -59.05 -15.96 30.44
C LEU A 224 -60.46 -16.53 30.25
N ILE A 225 -60.69 -17.26 29.14
CA ILE A 225 -61.94 -18.01 28.93
C ILE A 225 -62.11 -19.08 30.01
N ALA A 226 -61.06 -19.85 30.30
CA ALA A 226 -61.13 -20.92 31.30
C ALA A 226 -61.49 -20.39 32.71
N ILE A 227 -60.87 -19.29 33.15
CA ILE A 227 -61.24 -18.64 34.42
C ILE A 227 -62.65 -18.03 34.35
N GLY A 228 -63.02 -17.41 33.23
CA GLY A 228 -64.38 -16.89 33.03
C GLY A 228 -65.45 -17.96 33.21
N VAL A 229 -65.25 -19.15 32.61
CA VAL A 229 -66.12 -20.31 32.81
C VAL A 229 -66.06 -20.79 34.27
N ALA A 230 -64.88 -20.89 34.87
CA ALA A 230 -64.71 -21.32 36.26
C ALA A 230 -65.40 -20.39 37.29
N ILE A 231 -65.60 -19.10 36.97
CA ILE A 231 -66.40 -18.17 37.79
C ILE A 231 -67.90 -18.50 37.70
N ILE A 232 -68.39 -18.86 36.51
CA ILE A 232 -69.81 -19.09 36.25
C ILE A 232 -70.26 -20.46 36.80
N VAL A 233 -69.41 -21.50 36.70
CA VAL A 233 -69.73 -22.87 37.13
C VAL A 233 -70.23 -22.98 38.58
N PRO A 234 -69.56 -22.44 39.62
CA PRO A 234 -70.04 -22.54 40.99
C PRO A 234 -71.33 -21.75 41.24
N LEU A 235 -71.57 -20.65 40.51
CA LEU A 235 -72.81 -19.88 40.59
C LEU A 235 -74.00 -20.67 40.02
N ILE A 236 -73.82 -21.28 38.85
CA ILE A 236 -74.84 -22.16 38.26
C ILE A 236 -75.02 -23.41 39.11
N GLY A 237 -73.93 -24.02 39.58
CA GLY A 237 -73.98 -25.21 40.43
C GLY A 237 -74.76 -24.96 41.72
N GLN A 238 -74.58 -23.79 42.34
CA GLN A 238 -75.35 -23.37 43.51
C GLN A 238 -76.84 -23.15 43.19
N PHE A 239 -77.15 -22.56 42.03
CA PHE A 239 -78.53 -22.38 41.58
C PHE A 239 -79.20 -23.74 41.34
N VAL A 240 -78.55 -24.64 40.60
CA VAL A 240 -79.04 -25.99 40.31
C VAL A 240 -79.24 -26.80 41.59
N SER A 241 -78.27 -26.79 42.52
CA SER A 241 -78.38 -27.51 43.79
C SER A 241 -79.54 -27.00 44.65
N PHE A 242 -79.78 -25.69 44.66
CA PHE A 242 -80.90 -25.07 45.37
C PHE A 242 -82.28 -25.53 44.84
N TYR A 243 -82.44 -25.65 43.51
CA TYR A 243 -83.75 -26.01 42.91
C TYR A 243 -83.98 -27.51 42.74
N LEU A 244 -82.95 -28.31 42.47
CA LEU A 244 -83.09 -29.72 42.09
C LEU A 244 -82.77 -30.71 43.22
N PHE A 245 -81.93 -30.33 44.19
CA PHE A 245 -81.47 -31.25 45.25
C PHE A 245 -81.48 -30.59 46.65
N PRO A 246 -82.64 -30.08 47.12
CA PRO A 246 -82.72 -29.36 48.38
C PRO A 246 -82.32 -30.21 49.61
N ASP A 247 -82.54 -31.52 49.56
CA ASP A 247 -82.27 -32.45 50.67
C ASP A 247 -80.80 -32.85 50.78
N LEU A 248 -80.03 -32.81 49.68
CA LEU A 248 -78.63 -33.28 49.61
C LEU A 248 -77.66 -32.37 50.38
N LEU A 249 -77.97 -31.07 50.49
CA LEU A 249 -77.12 -30.08 51.16
C LEU A 249 -77.45 -29.90 52.65
N GLY A 250 -78.35 -30.71 53.22
CA GLY A 250 -78.71 -30.62 54.64
C GLY A 250 -79.25 -29.25 55.05
N LEU A 251 -79.89 -28.55 54.10
CA LEU A 251 -80.41 -27.19 54.28
C LEU A 251 -81.71 -27.25 55.07
N TYR A 252 -81.61 -27.44 56.39
CA TYR A 252 -82.73 -27.23 57.28
C TYR A 252 -83.28 -25.81 57.05
N LYS A 253 -84.62 -25.74 57.07
CA LYS A 253 -85.53 -24.71 56.52
C LYS A 253 -85.30 -23.24 56.94
N ASN A 254 -84.18 -22.90 57.57
CA ASN A 254 -83.90 -21.55 58.08
C ASN A 254 -82.44 -21.06 57.91
N ASN A 255 -81.51 -21.82 57.31
CA ASN A 255 -80.08 -21.45 57.19
C ASN A 255 -79.52 -21.44 55.76
N TYR A 256 -80.32 -20.99 54.78
CA TYR A 256 -79.96 -20.97 53.35
C TYR A 256 -78.74 -20.10 53.00
N TYR A 257 -78.32 -19.18 53.88
CA TYR A 257 -77.25 -18.22 53.61
C TYR A 257 -75.84 -18.74 53.97
N ILE A 258 -75.72 -19.80 54.79
CA ILE A 258 -74.41 -20.27 55.29
C ILE A 258 -73.50 -20.82 54.17
N PRO A 259 -74.00 -21.65 53.22
CA PRO A 259 -73.19 -22.13 52.09
C PRO A 259 -72.85 -21.06 51.05
N LEU A 260 -73.51 -19.89 51.07
CA LEU A 260 -73.24 -18.79 50.14
C LEU A 260 -71.89 -18.14 50.43
N ILE A 261 -71.46 -18.11 51.69
CA ILE A 261 -70.23 -17.43 52.12
C ILE A 261 -68.97 -18.06 51.49
N PRO A 262 -68.78 -19.41 51.50
CA PRO A 262 -67.66 -20.04 50.82
C PRO A 262 -67.69 -19.85 49.29
N VAL A 263 -68.86 -19.95 48.66
CA VAL A 263 -69.02 -19.78 47.20
C VAL A 263 -68.68 -18.34 46.79
N LEU A 264 -69.19 -17.35 47.52
CA LEU A 264 -68.91 -15.94 47.26
C LEU A 264 -67.42 -15.62 47.47
N SER A 265 -66.82 -16.16 48.53
CA SER A 265 -65.38 -15.99 48.80
C SER A 265 -64.52 -16.58 47.69
N PHE A 266 -64.88 -17.78 47.20
CA PHE A 266 -64.21 -18.43 46.08
C PHE A 266 -64.36 -17.64 44.77
N VAL A 267 -65.56 -17.13 44.47
CA VAL A 267 -65.82 -16.27 43.29
C VAL A 267 -65.01 -14.98 43.35
N ILE A 268 -64.88 -14.33 44.50
CA ILE A 268 -64.05 -13.13 44.68
C ILE A 268 -62.58 -13.42 44.36
N ILE A 269 -62.05 -14.55 44.83
CA ILE A 269 -60.68 -14.98 44.53
C ILE A 269 -60.51 -15.23 43.02
N LEU A 270 -61.47 -15.90 42.37
CA LEU A 270 -61.42 -16.12 40.92
C LEU A 270 -61.53 -14.81 40.12
N LEU A 271 -62.34 -13.84 40.55
CA LEU A 271 -62.42 -12.51 39.94
C LEU A 271 -61.09 -11.75 40.06
N TYR A 272 -60.38 -11.90 41.18
CA TYR A 272 -59.04 -11.34 41.34
C TYR A 272 -58.05 -11.95 40.34
N PHE A 273 -58.02 -13.27 40.19
CA PHE A 273 -57.19 -13.93 39.19
C PHE A 273 -57.60 -13.56 37.75
N PHE A 274 -58.90 -13.46 37.47
CA PHE A 274 -59.41 -12.98 36.19
C PHE A 274 -58.87 -11.58 35.86
N LYS A 275 -58.88 -10.67 36.84
CA LYS A 275 -58.31 -9.32 36.69
C LYS A 275 -56.81 -9.36 36.38
N ILE A 276 -56.04 -10.20 37.08
CA ILE A 276 -54.59 -10.35 36.83
C ILE A 276 -54.34 -10.85 35.40
N ILE A 277 -55.05 -11.89 34.97
CA ILE A 277 -54.88 -12.45 33.61
C ILE A 277 -55.31 -11.43 32.55
N LEU A 278 -56.38 -10.68 32.80
CA LEU A 278 -56.81 -9.60 31.91
C LEU A 278 -55.77 -8.48 31.81
N MET A 279 -55.11 -8.13 32.92
CA MET A 279 -54.00 -7.16 32.91
C MET A 279 -52.81 -7.68 32.10
N ASN A 280 -52.42 -8.94 32.27
CA ASN A 280 -51.35 -9.56 31.48
C ASN A 280 -51.72 -9.63 29.98
N TYR A 281 -52.99 -9.89 29.65
CA TYR A 281 -53.47 -9.86 28.26
C TYR A 281 -53.30 -8.48 27.63
N LYS A 282 -53.72 -7.42 28.33
CA LYS A 282 -53.55 -6.03 27.87
C LYS A 282 -52.07 -5.66 27.73
N SER A 283 -51.25 -6.06 28.70
CA SER A 283 -49.79 -5.88 28.65
C SER A 283 -49.17 -6.49 27.39
N VAL A 284 -49.45 -7.76 27.10
CA VAL A 284 -48.92 -8.44 25.90
C VAL A 284 -49.45 -7.80 24.61
N GLN A 285 -50.70 -7.33 24.61
CA GLN A 285 -51.27 -6.59 23.48
C GLN A 285 -50.53 -5.25 23.23
N SER A 286 -50.19 -4.52 24.30
CA SER A 286 -49.42 -3.28 24.23
C SER A 286 -48.01 -3.52 23.68
N GLN A 287 -47.35 -4.58 24.15
CA GLN A 287 -46.03 -4.99 23.65
C GLN A 287 -46.08 -5.36 22.16
N LEU A 288 -47.13 -6.04 21.70
CA LEU A 288 -47.32 -6.36 20.28
C LEU A 288 -47.46 -5.11 19.42
N LEU A 289 -48.23 -4.12 19.86
CA LEU A 289 -48.40 -2.86 19.14
C LEU A 289 -47.05 -2.11 19.01
N GLN A 290 -46.25 -2.08 20.08
CA GLN A 290 -44.91 -1.49 20.06
C GLN A 290 -43.97 -2.23 19.09
N ILE A 291 -44.04 -3.56 19.04
CA ILE A 291 -43.23 -4.38 18.11
C ILE A 291 -43.67 -4.14 16.66
N GLU A 292 -44.97 -4.12 16.36
CA GLU A 292 -45.49 -3.88 15.01
C GLU A 292 -45.13 -2.49 14.49
N LEU A 293 -45.13 -1.47 15.35
CA LEU A 293 -44.64 -0.15 15.00
C LEU A 293 -43.17 -0.21 14.58
N ARG A 294 -42.30 -0.84 15.37
CA ARG A 294 -40.87 -0.97 15.06
C ARG A 294 -40.60 -1.77 13.79
N LYS A 295 -41.36 -2.85 13.55
CA LYS A 295 -41.33 -3.58 12.27
C LYS A 295 -41.63 -2.67 11.09
N THR A 296 -42.73 -1.92 11.18
CA THR A 296 -43.19 -1.01 10.12
C THR A 296 -42.16 0.08 9.85
N LEU A 297 -41.58 0.63 10.92
CA LEU A 297 -40.52 1.63 10.81
C LEU A 297 -39.24 1.02 10.20
N CYS A 298 -38.81 -0.18 10.58
CA CYS A 298 -37.65 -0.85 9.96
C CYS A 298 -37.86 -1.16 8.47
N GLN A 299 -39.06 -1.59 8.06
CA GLN A 299 -39.42 -1.77 6.64
C GLN A 299 -39.39 -0.44 5.88
N PHE A 300 -39.88 0.62 6.51
CA PHE A 300 -39.87 1.96 5.92
C PHE A 300 -38.44 2.50 5.77
N ILE A 301 -37.55 2.31 6.75
CA ILE A 301 -36.13 2.74 6.67
C ILE A 301 -35.40 2.06 5.54
N GLN A 302 -35.63 0.76 5.34
CA GLN A 302 -34.99 0.02 4.25
C GLN A 302 -35.33 0.62 2.87
N SER A 303 -36.49 1.26 2.75
CA SER A 303 -36.92 2.02 1.57
C SER A 303 -36.50 3.52 1.63
N TYR A 304 -36.04 3.99 2.79
CA TYR A 304 -35.65 5.37 3.08
C TYR A 304 -34.13 5.59 3.04
N GLY A 305 -33.29 4.55 3.12
CA GLY A 305 -31.83 4.65 2.96
C GLY A 305 -31.46 5.48 1.73
N ASP A 306 -32.10 5.13 0.60
CA ASP A 306 -32.04 5.80 -0.69
C ASP A 306 -32.53 7.27 -0.66
N TYR A 307 -33.45 7.63 0.26
CA TYR A 307 -34.08 8.96 0.38
C TYR A 307 -33.47 9.85 1.49
N SER A 308 -32.76 9.24 2.44
CA SER A 308 -32.25 9.87 3.68
C SER A 308 -31.06 10.80 3.46
N GLN A 309 -30.28 10.57 2.40
CA GLN A 309 -29.21 11.48 1.98
C GLN A 309 -29.77 12.89 1.67
N GLY A 310 -31.02 12.99 1.19
CA GLY A 310 -31.70 14.27 0.92
C GLY A 310 -32.28 14.99 2.15
N ILE A 311 -32.60 14.26 3.24
CA ILE A 311 -33.22 14.83 4.46
C ILE A 311 -32.21 15.12 5.57
N LYS A 312 -31.06 14.42 5.64
CA LYS A 312 -29.97 14.79 6.59
C LYS A 312 -29.50 16.24 6.41
N ALA A 313 -29.61 16.79 5.20
CA ALA A 313 -29.32 18.19 4.91
C ALA A 313 -30.44 19.17 5.35
N LYS A 314 -31.66 18.69 5.63
CA LYS A 314 -32.85 19.52 5.88
C LYS A 314 -33.40 19.42 7.30
N ASP A 315 -33.34 18.27 7.99
CA ASP A 315 -33.89 18.14 9.35
C ASP A 315 -33.29 16.98 10.17
N ALA A 316 -32.16 17.23 10.82
CA ALA A 316 -31.46 16.24 11.66
C ALA A 316 -32.23 15.83 12.93
N ASN A 317 -33.13 16.69 13.42
CA ASN A 317 -33.89 16.45 14.65
C ASN A 317 -34.97 15.36 14.47
N ALA A 318 -35.54 15.27 13.27
CA ALA A 318 -36.50 14.22 12.92
C ALA A 318 -35.85 12.82 12.94
N LEU A 319 -34.58 12.71 12.55
CA LEU A 319 -33.85 11.44 12.54
C LEU A 319 -33.54 10.93 13.96
N GLU A 320 -33.13 11.81 14.86
CA GLU A 320 -32.86 11.48 16.26
C GLU A 320 -34.13 11.01 16.99
N LYS A 321 -35.26 11.67 16.77
CA LYS A 321 -36.56 11.24 17.33
C LYS A 321 -37.00 9.89 16.78
N PHE A 322 -36.72 9.63 15.51
CA PHE A 322 -37.02 8.35 14.87
C PHE A 322 -36.18 7.20 15.46
N GLU A 323 -34.87 7.40 15.62
CA GLU A 323 -33.98 6.40 16.24
C GLU A 323 -34.39 6.08 17.68
N ASN A 324 -34.79 7.10 18.45
CA ASN A 324 -35.30 6.92 19.81
C ASN A 324 -36.58 6.06 19.87
N ILE A 325 -37.44 6.09 18.85
CA ILE A 325 -38.64 5.24 18.77
C ILE A 325 -38.26 3.77 18.51
N ILE A 326 -37.28 3.53 17.62
CA ILE A 326 -36.77 2.19 17.31
C ILE A 326 -36.07 1.55 18.50
N PHE A 327 -35.21 2.30 19.20
CA PHE A 327 -34.33 1.77 20.24
C PHE A 327 -34.88 1.93 21.67
N SER A 328 -36.06 2.51 21.85
CA SER A 328 -36.71 2.55 23.17
C SER A 328 -36.98 1.14 23.72
N GLY A 329 -37.05 1.00 25.05
CA GLY A 329 -37.42 -0.26 25.70
C GLY A 329 -38.85 -0.70 25.34
N ILE A 330 -39.14 -1.99 25.36
CA ILE A 330 -40.53 -2.51 25.26
C ILE A 330 -41.12 -2.47 26.67
N VAL A 331 -42.11 -1.61 26.91
CA VAL A 331 -42.68 -1.42 28.25
C VAL A 331 -43.97 -2.24 28.38
N ALA A 332 -44.14 -2.89 29.52
CA ALA A 332 -45.26 -3.80 29.80
C ALA A 332 -46.54 -3.12 30.33
N ASP A 333 -46.53 -1.80 30.57
CA ASP A 333 -47.59 -1.10 31.29
C ASP A 333 -48.22 -0.01 30.41
N ASP A 334 -49.54 -0.11 30.16
CA ASP A 334 -50.30 0.82 29.31
C ASP A 334 -50.27 2.27 29.84
N GLY A 335 -50.05 2.46 31.15
CA GLY A 335 -49.95 3.78 31.78
C GLY A 335 -48.59 4.47 31.65
N LYS A 336 -47.57 3.78 31.12
CA LYS A 336 -46.22 4.31 30.84
C LYS A 336 -45.79 3.98 29.42
N ILE A 337 -46.73 4.06 28.48
CA ILE A 337 -46.35 4.29 27.09
C ILE A 337 -45.55 5.61 27.10
N PRO A 338 -44.24 5.60 26.78
CA PRO A 338 -43.45 6.81 26.84
C PRO A 338 -44.10 7.87 25.94
N SER A 339 -44.05 9.14 26.35
CA SER A 339 -44.60 10.29 25.61
C SER A 339 -44.09 10.44 24.15
N THR A 340 -43.17 9.58 23.73
CA THR A 340 -42.76 9.35 22.35
C THR A 340 -43.82 8.66 21.48
N PHE A 341 -44.78 7.93 22.06
CA PHE A 341 -45.88 7.28 21.33
C PHE A 341 -47.02 8.26 20.98
N ASP A 342 -47.17 9.33 21.77
CA ASP A 342 -48.02 10.49 21.44
C ASP A 342 -47.44 11.30 20.25
N GLY A 343 -46.20 10.99 19.85
CA GLY A 343 -45.56 11.50 18.63
C GLY A 343 -46.09 10.91 17.32
N MET A 344 -47.04 9.96 17.36
CA MET A 344 -47.70 9.45 16.15
C MET A 344 -48.43 10.55 15.36
N ASP A 345 -49.00 11.56 16.03
CA ASP A 345 -49.59 12.73 15.36
C ASP A 345 -48.54 13.60 14.65
N GLN A 346 -47.30 13.62 15.16
CA GLN A 346 -46.18 14.29 14.48
C GLN A 346 -45.66 13.45 13.29
N LEU A 347 -45.67 12.12 13.39
CA LEU A 347 -45.35 11.23 12.26
C LEU A 347 -46.37 11.37 11.13
N VAL A 348 -47.66 11.54 11.43
CA VAL A 348 -48.69 11.85 10.42
C VAL A 348 -48.41 13.19 9.73
N ASN A 349 -47.90 14.19 10.46
CA ASN A 349 -47.49 15.47 9.87
C ASN A 349 -46.22 15.35 9.02
N VAL A 350 -45.27 14.49 9.39
CA VAL A 350 -44.09 14.17 8.57
C VAL A 350 -44.49 13.39 7.31
N ILE A 351 -45.40 12.42 7.41
CA ILE A 351 -45.94 11.68 6.26
C ILE A 351 -46.74 12.62 5.34
N LYS A 352 -47.46 13.61 5.89
CA LYS A 352 -48.19 14.63 5.11
C LYS A 352 -47.27 15.66 4.45
N SER A 353 -46.19 16.08 5.09
CA SER A 353 -45.22 17.02 4.48
C SER A 353 -44.40 16.39 3.36
N ILE A 354 -44.37 15.06 3.27
CA ILE A 354 -43.75 14.29 2.17
C ILE A 354 -44.69 14.13 0.96
N LYS A 355 -46.01 14.33 1.11
CA LYS A 355 -47.01 14.14 0.04
C LYS A 355 -47.30 15.39 -0.79
N ASN A 356 -46.62 16.51 -0.56
CA ASN A 356 -46.70 17.74 -1.35
C ASN A 356 -45.41 18.01 -2.12
#